data_AF-A0A928MLI6-F1
#
_entry.id   AF-A0A928MLI6-F1
#
_cell.length_a   1.000
_cell.length_b   1.000
_cell.length_c   1.000
_cell.angle_alpha   90.00
_cell.angle_beta   90.00
_cell.angle_gamma   90.00
#
_symmetry.space_group_name_H-M   'P 1'
#
loop_
_entity.id
_entity.type
_entity.pdbx_description
1 polymer ?
#
loop_
_entity_poly.entity_id
_entity_poly.type
_entity_poly.pdbx_seq_one_letter_code
_entity_poly.pdbx_strand_id
1 'polypeptide(L)'
;MAKEYTFPRFMSSDKELDLTYQYRCELYIRHIRETPAGHVITEFLPDVPWAGIYNTINCASHHHFRDGRWLTDSAVLREYADFWCSVGNPRLYSFPITDSILAWEKVTGDESASRALYPKLAEICRAWDDHKTENGMYRQLCDRDGMEYAISGDGLRATINSYMVADLKGLAILAERAGEADATRSYREAAEKLSGQINALLWNDTIGM
;
A
#
# COMPACT_ATOMS: atom_id res chain seq x y z
N MET A 1 25.90 -0.33 19.07
CA MET A 1 24.86 -1.29 19.51
C MET A 1 23.96 -1.51 18.31
N ALA A 2 23.57 -2.75 17.99
CA ALA A 2 22.62 -2.98 16.91
C ALA A 2 21.31 -2.26 17.25
N LYS A 3 20.69 -1.60 16.26
CA LYS A 3 19.42 -0.91 16.44
C LYS A 3 18.35 -1.95 16.77
N GLU A 4 17.68 -1.80 17.91
CA GLU A 4 16.68 -2.77 18.38
C GLU A 4 15.29 -2.34 17.91
N TYR A 5 14.71 -3.08 16.98
CA TYR A 5 13.35 -2.88 16.52
C TYR A 5 12.39 -3.65 17.42
N THR A 6 11.33 -3.02 17.90
CA THR A 6 10.34 -3.67 18.76
C THR A 6 8.92 -3.36 18.33
N PHE A 7 8.00 -4.24 18.72
CA PHE A 7 6.55 -4.11 18.56
C PHE A 7 5.88 -4.04 19.95
N PRO A 8 4.59 -3.63 20.04
CA PRO A 8 3.83 -3.68 21.29
C PRO A 8 3.87 -5.07 21.90
N ARG A 9 3.81 -5.16 23.22
CA ARG A 9 3.69 -6.46 23.89
C ARG A 9 2.25 -6.94 23.81
N PHE A 10 2.07 -8.19 23.46
CA PHE A 10 0.78 -8.88 23.45
C PHE A 10 0.87 -10.12 24.34
N MET A 11 -0.16 -10.33 25.15
CA MET A 11 -0.33 -11.52 25.98
C MET A 11 -1.82 -11.83 26.12
N SER A 12 -2.15 -13.12 26.10
CA SER A 12 -3.52 -13.61 26.20
C SER A 12 -3.58 -14.92 27.00
N SER A 13 -4.80 -15.42 27.19
CA SER A 13 -5.04 -16.76 27.75
C SER A 13 -4.66 -17.88 26.77
N ASP A 14 -4.52 -17.57 25.47
CA ASP A 14 -4.18 -18.52 24.42
C ASP A 14 -2.68 -18.43 24.09
N LYS A 15 -1.94 -19.51 24.36
CA LYS A 15 -0.48 -19.54 24.16
C LYS A 15 -0.06 -19.68 22.71
N GLU A 16 -0.94 -20.17 21.84
CA GLU A 16 -0.66 -20.21 20.40
C GLU A 16 -0.77 -18.81 19.79
N LEU A 17 -1.71 -17.99 20.25
CA LEU A 17 -1.81 -16.59 19.84
C LEU A 17 -0.59 -15.78 20.30
N ASP A 18 -0.16 -15.95 21.56
CA ASP A 18 1.03 -15.28 22.10
C ASP A 18 2.28 -15.62 21.27
N LEU A 19 2.48 -16.91 20.96
CA LEU A 19 3.62 -17.39 20.17
C LEU A 19 3.55 -16.89 18.71
N THR A 20 2.37 -16.95 18.09
CA THR A 20 2.16 -16.48 16.71
C THR A 20 2.42 -14.99 16.59
N TYR A 21 1.97 -14.19 17.56
CA TYR A 21 2.23 -12.76 17.60
C TYR A 21 3.73 -12.48 17.67
N GLN A 22 4.43 -13.11 18.63
CA GLN A 22 5.88 -12.93 18.77
C GLN A 22 6.63 -13.36 17.50
N TYR A 23 6.27 -14.50 16.91
CA TYR A 23 6.87 -14.99 15.68
C TYR A 23 6.69 -14.00 14.51
N ARG A 24 5.48 -13.45 14.33
CA ARG A 24 5.20 -12.46 13.26
C ARG A 24 6.01 -11.18 13.43
N CYS A 25 6.15 -10.68 14.65
CA CYS A 25 6.98 -9.51 14.95
C CYS A 25 8.45 -9.76 14.62
N GLU A 26 9.00 -10.88 15.08
CA GLU A 26 10.40 -11.27 14.80
C GLU A 26 10.64 -11.50 13.29
N LEU A 27 9.67 -12.10 12.59
CA LEU A 27 9.74 -12.27 11.15
C LEU A 27 9.79 -10.92 10.44
N TYR A 28 8.90 -9.99 10.78
CA TYR A 28 8.89 -8.65 10.19
C TYR A 28 10.24 -7.94 10.36
N ILE A 29 10.82 -8.00 11.56
CA ILE A 29 12.12 -7.37 11.87
C ILE A 29 13.23 -7.90 10.94
N ARG A 30 13.22 -9.20 10.60
CA ARG A 30 14.21 -9.79 9.68
C ARG A 30 14.12 -9.27 8.25
N HIS A 31 12.98 -8.70 7.86
CA HIS A 31 12.77 -8.10 6.55
C HIS A 31 13.13 -6.63 6.48
N ILE A 32 13.45 -5.99 7.63
CA ILE A 32 13.97 -4.62 7.63
C ILE A 32 15.42 -4.65 7.15
N ARG A 33 15.69 -3.94 6.04
CA ARG A 33 17.01 -3.83 5.42
C ARG A 33 17.41 -2.36 5.32
N GLU A 34 18.60 -2.04 5.84
CA GLU A 34 19.23 -0.74 5.63
C GLU A 34 19.84 -0.67 4.23
N THR A 35 19.61 0.44 3.53
CA THR A 35 20.11 0.67 2.18
C THR A 35 20.62 2.10 2.04
N PRO A 36 21.38 2.44 0.97
CA PRO A 36 21.73 3.83 0.68
C PRO A 36 20.52 4.77 0.49
N ALA A 37 19.32 4.24 0.23
CA ALA A 37 18.07 5.00 0.11
C ALA A 37 17.21 4.99 1.39
N GLY A 38 17.79 4.57 2.53
CA GLY A 38 17.06 4.41 3.80
C GLY A 38 16.61 2.98 4.04
N HIS A 39 15.75 2.79 5.04
CA HIS A 39 15.18 1.49 5.38
C HIS A 39 14.16 1.04 4.32
N VAL A 40 14.25 -0.23 3.94
CA VAL A 40 13.24 -0.91 3.13
C VAL A 40 12.77 -2.17 3.82
N ILE A 41 11.55 -2.61 3.50
CA ILE A 41 11.03 -3.92 3.89
C ILE A 41 11.02 -4.83 2.66
N THR A 42 11.75 -5.94 2.73
CA THR A 42 11.81 -6.93 1.64
C THR A 42 10.65 -7.92 1.73
N GLU A 43 10.27 -8.51 0.60
CA GLU A 43 9.27 -9.60 0.56
C GLU A 43 9.92 -10.97 0.72
N PHE A 44 11.08 -11.17 0.08
CA PHE A 44 11.89 -12.38 0.20
C PHE A 44 13.23 -12.06 0.90
N LEU A 45 13.66 -12.97 1.78
CA LEU A 45 15.01 -12.94 2.35
C LEU A 45 16.10 -13.24 1.32
N PRO A 46 16.00 -14.30 0.49
CA PRO A 46 16.92 -14.47 -0.62
C PRO A 46 16.66 -13.43 -1.71
N ASP A 47 17.71 -13.08 -2.46
CA ASP A 47 17.57 -12.23 -3.63
C ASP A 47 16.81 -12.98 -4.73
N VAL A 48 15.80 -12.34 -5.31
CA VAL A 48 14.96 -12.92 -6.37
C VAL A 48 15.06 -12.08 -7.64
N PRO A 49 15.07 -12.68 -8.84
CA PRO A 49 15.40 -11.97 -10.08
C PRO A 49 14.34 -10.98 -10.55
N TRP A 50 13.11 -11.06 -10.03
CA TRP A 50 12.01 -10.14 -10.35
C TRP A 50 11.89 -8.98 -9.35
N ALA A 51 12.75 -8.91 -8.34
CA ALA A 51 12.76 -7.79 -7.42
C ALA A 51 13.35 -6.53 -8.06
N GLY A 52 12.91 -5.37 -7.57
CA GLY A 52 13.53 -4.10 -7.88
C GLY A 52 14.84 -3.89 -7.11
N ILE A 53 15.29 -2.63 -7.10
CA ILE A 53 16.50 -2.25 -6.35
C ILE A 53 16.40 -2.67 -4.88
N TYR A 54 17.53 -3.09 -4.32
CA TYR A 54 17.66 -3.59 -2.94
C TYR A 54 16.80 -4.83 -2.59
N ASN A 55 16.38 -5.60 -3.60
CA ASN A 55 15.49 -6.77 -3.45
C ASN A 55 14.09 -6.40 -2.94
N THR A 56 13.59 -5.23 -3.35
CA THR A 56 12.26 -4.75 -2.97
C THR A 56 11.20 -5.14 -3.99
N ILE A 57 10.03 -5.53 -3.50
CA ILE A 57 8.85 -5.87 -4.31
C ILE A 57 7.67 -5.14 -3.70
N ASN A 58 6.86 -4.45 -4.51
CA ASN A 58 5.76 -3.63 -4.01
C ASN A 58 4.44 -4.40 -3.80
N CYS A 59 4.39 -5.67 -4.21
CA CYS A 59 3.19 -6.52 -4.16
C CYS A 59 2.58 -6.55 -2.74
N ALA A 60 3.40 -6.88 -1.73
CA ALA A 60 2.97 -6.91 -0.34
C ALA A 60 3.21 -5.59 0.43
N SER A 61 3.64 -4.50 -0.22
CA SER A 61 4.03 -3.26 0.47
C SER A 61 2.91 -2.68 1.34
N HIS A 62 1.66 -2.75 0.89
CA HIS A 62 0.54 -2.30 1.70
C HIS A 62 0.42 -3.13 2.99
N HIS A 63 0.61 -4.45 2.95
CA HIS A 63 0.69 -5.28 4.15
C HIS A 63 1.89 -4.91 5.04
N HIS A 64 3.04 -4.58 4.43
CA HIS A 64 4.21 -4.11 5.19
C HIS A 64 3.86 -2.85 6.00
N PHE A 65 3.19 -1.86 5.40
CA PHE A 65 2.70 -0.69 6.13
C PHE A 65 1.67 -1.04 7.22
N ARG A 66 0.76 -2.00 6.98
CA ARG A 66 -0.28 -2.38 7.95
C ARG A 66 0.29 -3.05 9.20
N ASP A 67 1.32 -3.87 9.05
CA ASP A 67 2.00 -4.53 10.16
C ASP A 67 3.04 -3.59 10.78
N GLY A 68 3.91 -3.01 9.97
CA GLY A 68 5.02 -2.16 10.41
C GLY A 68 4.63 -0.86 11.09
N ARG A 69 3.39 -0.37 10.91
CA ARG A 69 2.93 0.85 11.59
C ARG A 69 2.88 0.74 13.11
N TRP A 70 2.99 -0.48 13.63
CA TRP A 70 3.10 -0.75 15.06
C TRP A 70 4.55 -0.80 15.56
N LEU A 71 5.56 -0.71 14.69
CA LEU A 71 6.96 -0.61 15.11
C LEU A 71 7.16 0.61 16.01
N THR A 72 7.92 0.43 17.08
CA THR A 72 8.25 1.52 18.01
C THR A 72 9.11 2.60 17.36
N ASP A 73 9.91 2.23 16.36
CA ASP A 73 10.68 3.18 15.55
C ASP A 73 9.92 3.51 14.27
N SER A 74 9.24 4.65 14.26
CA SER A 74 8.46 5.13 13.11
C SER A 74 9.32 5.56 11.92
N ALA A 75 10.62 5.80 12.10
CA ALA A 75 11.51 6.23 11.02
C ALA A 75 11.62 5.18 9.91
N VAL A 76 11.49 3.89 10.25
CA VAL A 76 11.56 2.79 9.27
C VAL A 76 10.51 2.95 8.17
N LEU A 77 9.25 3.18 8.53
CA LEU A 77 8.18 3.35 7.54
C LEU A 77 8.18 4.73 6.88
N ARG A 78 8.71 5.77 7.56
CA ARG A 78 8.94 7.08 6.94
C ARG A 78 9.89 6.95 5.76
N GLU A 79 11.05 6.34 5.99
CA GLU A 79 12.08 6.14 4.97
C GLU A 79 11.60 5.18 3.88
N TYR A 80 10.83 4.15 4.24
CA TYR A 80 10.23 3.25 3.25
C TYR A 80 9.20 3.94 2.34
N ALA A 81 8.43 4.89 2.88
CA ALA A 81 7.54 5.73 2.08
C ALA A 81 8.34 6.64 1.13
N ASP A 82 9.40 7.28 1.63
CA ASP A 82 10.30 8.11 0.82
C ASP A 82 10.98 7.28 -0.30
N PHE A 83 11.37 6.04 0.01
CA PHE A 83 11.93 5.08 -0.97
C PHE A 83 10.95 4.82 -2.12
N TRP A 84 9.69 4.45 -1.81
CA TRP A 84 8.69 4.17 -2.84
C TRP A 84 8.31 5.40 -3.68
N CYS A 85 8.43 6.59 -3.11
CA CYS A 85 8.20 7.86 -3.79
C CYS A 85 9.44 8.45 -4.48
N SER A 86 10.58 7.77 -4.45
CA SER A 86 11.83 8.26 -5.07
C SER A 86 12.41 7.26 -6.07
N VAL A 87 13.25 6.34 -5.59
CA VAL A 87 14.02 5.40 -6.41
C VAL A 87 13.30 4.05 -6.59
N GLY A 88 12.31 3.74 -5.75
CA GLY A 88 11.50 2.54 -5.86
C GLY A 88 10.53 2.57 -7.04
N ASN A 89 9.99 1.41 -7.40
CA ASN A 89 8.92 1.29 -8.40
C ASN A 89 7.60 0.88 -7.72
N PRO A 90 6.72 1.84 -7.38
CA PRO A 90 5.47 1.57 -6.68
C PRO A 90 4.36 1.01 -7.60
N ARG A 91 4.66 0.79 -8.89
CA ARG A 91 3.68 0.36 -9.90
C ARG A 91 4.00 -0.98 -10.56
N LEU A 92 5.01 -1.72 -10.08
CA LEU A 92 5.33 -3.05 -10.62
C LEU A 92 4.20 -4.06 -10.35
N TYR A 93 3.60 -3.96 -9.17
CA TYR A 93 2.35 -4.61 -8.77
C TYR A 93 1.31 -3.57 -8.32
N SER A 94 0.05 -3.96 -8.23
CA SER A 94 -1.02 -3.13 -7.67
C SER A 94 -0.77 -2.80 -6.20
N PHE A 95 -0.63 -1.51 -5.86
CA PHE A 95 -0.25 -1.06 -4.53
C PHE A 95 -0.98 0.26 -4.16
N PRO A 96 -1.89 0.27 -3.16
CA PRO A 96 -2.54 1.49 -2.68
C PRO A 96 -1.60 2.27 -1.75
N ILE A 97 -0.60 2.95 -2.34
CA ILE A 97 0.49 3.59 -1.60
C ILE A 97 0.01 4.75 -0.72
N THR A 98 -0.94 5.55 -1.20
CA THR A 98 -1.43 6.72 -0.46
C THR A 98 -2.22 6.29 0.78
N ASP A 99 -3.12 5.31 0.61
CA ASP A 99 -3.85 4.73 1.74
C ASP A 99 -2.91 4.03 2.73
N SER A 100 -1.87 3.36 2.25
CA SER A 100 -0.87 2.70 3.10
C SER A 100 -0.08 3.68 3.97
N ILE A 101 0.35 4.81 3.41
CA ILE A 101 1.05 5.87 4.16
C ILE A 101 0.09 6.49 5.18
N LEU A 102 -1.13 6.88 4.77
CA LEU A 102 -2.13 7.44 5.69
C LEU A 102 -2.50 6.49 6.82
N ALA A 103 -2.49 5.18 6.57
CA ALA A 103 -2.76 4.17 7.59
C ALA A 103 -1.67 4.09 8.67
N TRP A 104 -0.43 4.37 8.29
CA TRP A 104 0.69 4.50 9.21
C TRP A 104 0.61 5.82 9.99
N GLU A 105 0.32 6.94 9.32
CA GLU A 105 0.15 8.25 9.97
C GLU A 105 -0.96 8.24 11.02
N LYS A 106 -2.05 7.50 10.80
CA LYS A 106 -3.13 7.35 11.79
C LYS A 106 -2.67 6.74 13.11
N VAL A 107 -1.57 5.98 13.11
CA VAL A 107 -0.99 5.38 14.32
C VAL A 107 0.06 6.29 14.94
N THR A 108 0.92 6.91 14.12
CA THR A 108 2.04 7.74 14.62
C THR A 108 1.65 9.18 14.93
N GLY A 109 0.58 9.69 14.32
CA GLY A 109 0.21 11.11 14.34
C GLY A 109 1.11 12.01 13.50
N ASP A 110 2.12 11.46 12.82
CA ASP A 110 3.06 12.23 12.00
C ASP A 110 2.51 12.44 10.58
N GLU A 111 1.94 13.62 10.32
CA GLU A 111 1.45 14.00 8.99
C GLU A 111 2.54 14.58 8.08
N SER A 112 3.76 14.78 8.58
CA SER A 112 4.83 15.46 7.81
C SER A 112 5.17 14.69 6.53
N ALA A 113 5.06 13.37 6.59
CA ALA A 113 5.36 12.47 5.51
C ALA A 113 4.40 12.58 4.33
N SER A 114 3.11 12.34 4.54
CA SER A 114 2.13 12.43 3.45
C SER A 114 2.03 13.84 2.90
N ARG A 115 2.20 14.87 3.73
CA ARG A 115 2.24 16.27 3.26
C ARG A 115 3.42 16.51 2.32
N ALA A 116 4.61 16.05 2.68
CA ALA A 116 5.79 16.18 1.83
C ALA A 116 5.68 15.33 0.55
N LEU A 117 5.10 14.13 0.64
CA LEU A 117 4.99 13.18 -0.46
C LEU A 117 3.78 13.42 -1.37
N TYR A 118 2.81 14.25 -0.98
CA TYR A 118 1.56 14.47 -1.70
C TYR A 118 1.72 14.72 -3.22
N PRO A 119 2.62 15.62 -3.69
CA PRO A 119 2.78 15.85 -5.12
C PRO A 119 3.18 14.58 -5.89
N LYS A 120 4.05 13.75 -5.30
CA LYS A 120 4.51 12.50 -5.89
C LYS A 120 3.44 11.41 -5.80
N LEU A 121 2.69 11.32 -4.71
CA LEU A 121 1.57 10.39 -4.58
C LEU A 121 0.48 10.69 -5.63
N ALA A 122 0.19 11.97 -5.86
CA ALA A 122 -0.71 12.40 -6.92
C ALA A 122 -0.19 12.04 -8.33
N GLU A 123 1.12 12.15 -8.56
CA GLU A 123 1.77 11.70 -9.80
C GLU A 123 1.65 10.18 -9.99
N ILE A 124 1.94 9.38 -8.96
CA ILE A 124 1.82 7.91 -9.01
C ILE A 124 0.38 7.50 -9.31
N CYS A 125 -0.60 8.12 -8.64
CA CYS A 125 -2.02 7.83 -8.88
C CYS A 125 -2.44 8.19 -10.31
N ARG A 126 -2.03 9.34 -10.86
CA ARG A 126 -2.32 9.70 -12.26
C ARG A 126 -1.63 8.75 -13.23
N ALA A 127 -0.43 8.27 -12.90
CA ALA A 127 0.30 7.39 -13.79
C ALA A 127 -0.48 6.09 -14.04
N TRP A 128 -1.26 5.59 -13.06
CA TRP A 128 -2.15 4.43 -13.24
C TRP A 128 -3.25 4.63 -14.30
N ASP A 129 -3.47 5.84 -14.82
CA ASP A 129 -4.48 6.07 -15.87
C ASP A 129 -4.14 5.37 -17.20
N ASP A 130 -2.91 4.90 -17.41
CA ASP A 130 -2.55 3.98 -18.51
C ASP A 130 -3.22 2.59 -18.41
N HIS A 131 -3.72 2.22 -17.23
CA HIS A 131 -4.53 1.02 -16.98
C HIS A 131 -6.03 1.31 -17.01
N LYS A 132 -6.42 2.58 -17.16
CA LYS A 132 -7.83 2.99 -17.16
C LYS A 132 -8.48 2.65 -18.49
N THR A 133 -9.68 2.10 -18.41
CA THR A 133 -10.53 1.77 -19.55
C THR A 133 -11.48 2.93 -19.86
N GLU A 134 -12.15 2.87 -21.01
CA GLU A 134 -13.08 3.92 -21.46
C GLU A 134 -14.22 4.20 -20.47
N ASN A 135 -14.65 3.18 -19.71
CA ASN A 135 -15.69 3.36 -18.71
C ASN A 135 -15.18 4.03 -17.42
N GLY A 136 -13.86 4.20 -17.25
CA GLY A 136 -13.24 4.81 -16.08
C GLY A 136 -12.73 3.84 -15.01
N MET A 137 -12.96 2.52 -15.17
CA MET A 137 -12.39 1.47 -14.33
C MET A 137 -10.98 1.08 -14.77
N TYR A 138 -10.24 0.39 -13.91
CA TYR A 138 -8.87 -0.04 -14.14
C TYR A 138 -8.83 -1.54 -14.50
N ARG A 139 -8.03 -1.89 -15.52
CA ARG A 139 -7.69 -3.27 -15.85
C ARG A 139 -6.32 -3.63 -15.31
N GLN A 140 -6.12 -4.87 -14.92
CA GLN A 140 -4.81 -5.36 -14.45
C GLN A 140 -4.60 -6.82 -14.83
N LEU A 141 -3.34 -7.23 -14.97
CA LEU A 141 -2.97 -8.63 -15.11
C LEU A 141 -3.02 -9.32 -13.75
N CYS A 142 -3.51 -10.55 -13.65
CA CYS A 142 -3.56 -11.29 -12.39
C CYS A 142 -2.16 -11.45 -11.76
N ASP A 143 -1.15 -11.68 -12.58
CA ASP A 143 0.27 -11.65 -12.24
C ASP A 143 0.67 -10.33 -11.56
N ARG A 144 0.22 -9.18 -12.07
CA ARG A 144 0.53 -7.85 -11.52
C ARG A 144 -0.29 -7.48 -10.28
N ASP A 145 -1.20 -8.34 -9.84
CA ASP A 145 -1.76 -8.31 -8.48
C ASP A 145 -1.07 -9.29 -7.52
N GLY A 146 -0.04 -10.02 -7.99
CA GLY A 146 0.60 -11.11 -7.23
C GLY A 146 -0.28 -12.35 -7.11
N MET A 147 -1.19 -12.55 -8.07
CA MET A 147 -2.22 -13.60 -8.05
C MET A 147 -2.17 -14.42 -9.33
N GLU A 148 -0.97 -14.86 -9.72
CA GLU A 148 -0.75 -15.68 -10.91
C GLU A 148 -1.70 -16.89 -10.94
N TYR A 149 -2.16 -17.27 -12.14
CA TYR A 149 -3.07 -18.40 -12.37
C TYR A 149 -4.47 -18.26 -11.75
N ALA A 150 -4.89 -17.04 -11.39
CA ALA A 150 -6.27 -16.79 -10.95
C ALA A 150 -7.29 -17.24 -12.01
N ILE A 151 -8.34 -17.95 -11.56
CA ILE A 151 -9.43 -18.45 -12.44
C ILE A 151 -10.11 -17.29 -13.20
N SER A 152 -10.26 -16.14 -12.55
CA SER A 152 -10.85 -14.95 -13.17
C SER A 152 -9.98 -14.33 -14.27
N GLY A 153 -8.70 -14.71 -14.35
CA GLY A 153 -7.73 -14.15 -15.28
C GLY A 153 -7.49 -12.65 -15.10
N ASP A 154 -7.05 -12.04 -16.20
CA ASP A 154 -6.74 -10.61 -16.35
C ASP A 154 -7.99 -9.80 -16.69
N GLY A 155 -7.96 -8.50 -16.43
CA GLY A 155 -9.02 -7.57 -16.85
C GLY A 155 -9.48 -6.64 -15.74
N LEU A 156 -10.78 -6.34 -15.71
CA LEU A 156 -11.41 -5.50 -14.69
C LEU A 156 -11.52 -6.29 -13.37
N ARG A 157 -10.50 -6.15 -12.53
CA ARG A 157 -10.36 -6.91 -11.29
C ARG A 157 -10.74 -6.07 -10.07
N ALA A 158 -11.42 -6.67 -9.09
CA ALA A 158 -11.86 -5.97 -7.89
C ALA A 158 -10.69 -5.39 -7.06
N THR A 159 -9.51 -6.03 -7.13
CA THR A 159 -8.24 -5.64 -6.50
C THR A 159 -7.82 -4.22 -6.86
N ILE A 160 -7.29 -3.99 -8.07
CA ILE A 160 -6.77 -2.69 -8.51
C ILE A 160 -7.84 -1.60 -8.40
N ASN A 161 -9.09 -1.90 -8.72
CA ASN A 161 -10.17 -0.91 -8.64
C ASN A 161 -10.42 -0.48 -7.19
N SER A 162 -10.42 -1.40 -6.23
CA SER A 162 -10.53 -1.07 -4.81
C SER A 162 -9.32 -0.30 -4.30
N TYR A 163 -8.12 -0.64 -4.77
CA TYR A 163 -6.89 0.08 -4.41
C TYR A 163 -6.89 1.51 -4.93
N MET A 164 -7.34 1.72 -6.18
CA MET A 164 -7.49 3.06 -6.74
C MET A 164 -8.56 3.87 -5.99
N VAL A 165 -9.68 3.27 -5.57
CA VAL A 165 -10.64 3.94 -4.68
C VAL A 165 -9.97 4.38 -3.37
N ALA A 166 -9.17 3.52 -2.75
CA ALA A 166 -8.48 3.83 -1.50
C ALA A 166 -7.49 5.00 -1.68
N ASP A 167 -6.69 4.98 -2.75
CA ASP A 167 -5.73 6.04 -3.04
C ASP A 167 -6.40 7.37 -3.42
N LEU A 168 -7.48 7.34 -4.21
CA LEU A 168 -8.26 8.55 -4.52
C LEU A 168 -8.86 9.17 -3.23
N LYS A 169 -9.40 8.35 -2.33
CA LYS A 169 -9.88 8.84 -1.02
C LYS A 169 -8.73 9.41 -0.18
N GLY A 170 -7.57 8.77 -0.21
CA GLY A 170 -6.38 9.27 0.48
C GLY A 170 -5.90 10.60 -0.08
N LEU A 171 -5.83 10.74 -1.40
CA LEU A 171 -5.44 11.97 -2.08
C LEU A 171 -6.43 13.10 -1.84
N ALA A 172 -7.72 12.81 -1.71
CA ALA A 172 -8.70 13.83 -1.31
C ALA A 172 -8.38 14.42 0.08
N ILE A 173 -7.96 13.59 1.05
CA ILE A 173 -7.55 14.06 2.38
C ILE A 173 -6.29 14.93 2.28
N LEU A 174 -5.32 14.53 1.45
CA LEU A 174 -4.07 15.28 1.28
C LEU A 174 -4.28 16.60 0.55
N ALA A 175 -5.12 16.61 -0.49
CA ALA A 175 -5.51 17.83 -1.21
C ALA A 175 -6.22 18.82 -0.27
N GLU A 176 -7.10 18.33 0.59
CA GLU A 176 -7.80 19.16 1.58
C GLU A 176 -6.81 19.77 2.59
N ARG A 177 -5.86 18.97 3.09
CA ARG A 177 -4.76 19.42 3.95
C ARG A 177 -3.85 20.46 3.28
N ALA A 178 -3.76 20.45 1.95
CA ALA A 178 -2.99 21.39 1.14
C ALA A 178 -3.80 22.65 0.73
N GLY A 179 -5.10 22.71 1.05
CA GLY A 179 -5.97 23.82 0.65
C GLY A 179 -6.43 23.77 -0.81
N GLU A 180 -6.25 22.63 -1.49
CA GLU A 180 -6.60 22.45 -2.90
C GLU A 180 -8.06 21.96 -3.05
N ALA A 181 -9.02 22.89 -2.94
CA ALA A 181 -10.45 22.56 -2.93
C ALA A 181 -10.93 21.84 -4.20
N ASP A 182 -10.44 22.24 -5.38
CA ASP A 182 -10.83 21.61 -6.65
C ASP A 182 -10.28 20.19 -6.79
N ALA A 183 -9.02 19.98 -6.40
CA ALA A 183 -8.41 18.65 -6.38
C ALA A 183 -9.12 17.74 -5.37
N THR A 184 -9.44 18.25 -4.17
CA THR A 184 -10.22 17.54 -3.16
C THR A 184 -11.55 17.03 -3.71
N ARG A 185 -12.30 17.91 -4.39
CA ARG A 185 -13.58 17.57 -5.00
C ARG A 185 -13.41 16.50 -6.09
N SER A 186 -12.47 16.72 -7.00
CA SER A 186 -12.18 15.80 -8.10
C SER A 186 -11.84 14.39 -7.63
N TYR A 187 -10.96 14.27 -6.62
CA TYR A 187 -10.61 12.96 -6.05
C TYR A 187 -11.80 12.28 -5.37
N ARG A 188 -12.63 13.02 -4.63
CA ARG A 188 -13.85 12.47 -4.00
C ARG A 188 -14.84 11.95 -5.04
N GLU A 189 -15.12 12.74 -6.07
CA GLU A 189 -16.04 12.37 -7.15
C GLU A 189 -15.52 11.15 -7.93
N ALA A 190 -14.21 11.10 -8.21
CA ALA A 190 -13.60 9.95 -8.87
C ALA A 190 -13.69 8.67 -8.03
N ALA A 191 -13.43 8.77 -6.72
CA ALA A 191 -13.53 7.63 -5.81
C ALA A 191 -14.98 7.12 -5.68
N GLU A 192 -15.95 8.04 -5.61
CA GLU A 192 -17.38 7.69 -5.54
C GLU A 192 -17.86 7.02 -6.82
N LYS A 193 -17.53 7.61 -7.99
CA LYS A 193 -17.85 7.01 -9.28
C LYS A 193 -17.28 5.60 -9.41
N LEU A 194 -15.99 5.42 -9.10
CA LEU A 194 -15.34 4.12 -9.19
C LEU A 194 -15.94 3.10 -8.21
N SER A 195 -16.26 3.52 -6.98
CA SER A 195 -16.94 2.67 -6.00
C SER A 195 -18.31 2.21 -6.51
N GLY A 196 -19.08 3.13 -7.12
CA GLY A 196 -20.36 2.80 -7.75
C GLY A 196 -20.22 1.78 -8.90
N GLN A 197 -19.17 1.91 -9.71
CA GLN A 197 -18.89 0.97 -10.80
C GLN A 197 -18.47 -0.41 -10.30
N ILE A 198 -17.67 -0.50 -9.23
CA ILE A 198 -17.33 -1.78 -8.60
C ILE A 198 -18.63 -2.50 -8.19
N ASN A 199 -19.52 -1.83 -7.47
CA ASN A 199 -20.77 -2.42 -7.02
C ASN A 199 -21.73 -2.77 -8.18
N ALA A 200 -21.74 -1.98 -9.25
CA ALA A 200 -22.64 -2.21 -10.37
C ALA A 200 -22.16 -3.28 -11.35
N LEU A 201 -20.84 -3.49 -11.48
CA LEU A 201 -20.25 -4.31 -12.54
C LEU A 201 -19.45 -5.51 -12.03
N LEU A 202 -18.94 -5.48 -10.80
CA LEU A 202 -18.12 -6.56 -10.25
C LEU A 202 -18.84 -7.39 -9.17
N TRP A 203 -19.98 -6.90 -8.67
CA TRP A 203 -20.84 -7.65 -7.78
C TRP A 203 -21.64 -8.71 -8.56
N ASN A 204 -21.69 -9.94 -8.04
CA ASN A 204 -22.47 -11.03 -8.58
C ASN A 204 -23.60 -11.41 -7.61
N ASP A 205 -24.83 -10.96 -7.94
CA ASP A 205 -26.03 -11.24 -7.15
C ASP A 205 -26.34 -12.74 -6.97
N THR A 206 -25.86 -13.60 -7.87
CA THR A 206 -26.13 -15.04 -7.79
C THR A 206 -25.41 -15.69 -6.61
N ILE A 207 -24.21 -15.20 -6.30
CA ILE A 207 -23.34 -15.76 -5.26
C ILE A 207 -23.11 -14.80 -4.09
N GLY A 208 -23.68 -13.59 -4.15
CA GLY A 208 -23.62 -12.59 -3.08
C GLY A 208 -22.21 -12.04 -2.83
N MET A 209 -21.40 -11.92 -3.88
CA MET A 209 -20.05 -11.35 -3.85
C MET A 209 -19.67 -10.71 -5.18
#